data_AF-A0AAW0RF30-F1
#
_entry.id   AF-A0AAW0RF30-F1
#
_cell.length_a   1.000
_cell.length_b   1.000
_cell.length_c   1.000
_cell.angle_alpha   90.00
_cell.angle_beta   90.00
_cell.angle_gamma   90.00
#
_symmetry.space_group_name_H-M   'P 1'
#
loop_
_entity.id
_entity.type
_entity.pdbx_description
1 polymer ?
#
loop_
_entity_poly.entity_id
_entity_poly.type
_entity_poly.pdbx_seq_one_letter_code
_entity_poly.pdbx_strand_id
1 'polypeptide(L)'
;VDNTFGAGGYFVRPIDHGADIVVHSATKWIGGHGTTVGGVIVDSGKFDWGANAARFPQFIEPSAGYHGLKFWETFGALSFIVRARVEIVRDLGAYLNAFAAQQLLLGTETLSLRAERHAQNALALARYLDKSDKVSWVSYPGLASHPSHETAKKYLKRGFGGVLSFGVKGGVAEGAKVVDNFKLISNLANVGDAKTLAIHPWSTTHEQLSDEEKTNSGVTE
;
A
#
# COMPACT_ATOMS: atom_id res chain seq x y z
N VAL A 1 4.27 9.63 -0.15
CA VAL A 1 2.98 8.89 0.02
C VAL A 1 3.23 7.42 -0.28
N ASP A 2 2.87 6.51 0.63
CA ASP A 2 2.77 5.08 0.28
C ASP A 2 1.48 4.88 -0.53
N ASN A 3 1.63 4.41 -1.77
CA ASN A 3 0.52 4.20 -2.69
C ASN A 3 0.33 2.72 -3.02
N THR A 4 0.76 1.81 -2.14
CA THR A 4 0.60 0.35 -2.32
C THR A 4 -0.85 -0.01 -2.61
N PHE A 5 -1.80 0.54 -1.86
CA PHE A 5 -3.25 0.33 -2.05
C PHE A 5 -3.83 1.04 -3.28
N GLY A 6 -3.08 1.99 -3.87
CA GLY A 6 -3.40 2.57 -5.17
C GLY A 6 -3.09 1.67 -6.36
N ALA A 7 -2.56 0.45 -6.11
CA ALA A 7 -2.26 -0.58 -7.10
C ALA A 7 -1.44 -0.05 -8.28
N GLY A 8 -0.20 0.39 -8.00
CA GLY A 8 0.70 0.93 -9.03
C GLY A 8 0.21 2.23 -9.69
N GLY A 9 -0.70 2.95 -9.05
CA GLY A 9 -1.29 4.18 -9.59
C GLY A 9 -2.63 3.98 -10.31
N TYR A 10 -3.15 2.74 -10.38
CA TYR A 10 -4.42 2.44 -11.04
C TYR A 10 -5.61 3.16 -10.41
N PHE A 11 -5.76 3.11 -9.07
CA PHE A 11 -6.88 3.75 -8.39
C PHE A 11 -6.69 5.25 -8.20
N VAL A 12 -5.45 5.66 -7.91
CA VAL A 12 -5.06 7.06 -7.69
C VAL A 12 -3.57 7.24 -8.00
N ARG A 13 -3.23 8.38 -8.59
CA ARG A 13 -1.84 8.82 -8.83
C ARG A 13 -1.52 10.02 -7.91
N PRO A 14 -0.93 9.81 -6.72
CA PRO A 14 -0.69 10.89 -5.76
C PRO A 14 0.13 12.07 -6.31
N ILE A 15 1.01 11.83 -7.30
CA ILE A 15 1.80 12.87 -7.96
C ILE A 15 0.92 13.91 -8.69
N ASP A 16 -0.28 13.52 -9.14
CA ASP A 16 -1.27 14.44 -9.72
C ASP A 16 -1.93 15.32 -8.65
N HIS A 17 -1.71 15.00 -7.38
CA HIS A 17 -2.30 15.67 -6.22
C HIS A 17 -1.23 16.30 -5.30
N GLY A 18 -0.01 16.48 -5.82
CA GLY A 18 1.07 17.20 -5.14
C GLY A 18 2.00 16.36 -4.29
N ALA A 19 1.92 15.02 -4.34
CA ALA A 19 2.92 14.19 -3.71
C ALA A 19 4.22 14.19 -4.52
N ASP A 20 5.35 14.48 -3.87
CA ASP A 20 6.64 14.52 -4.56
C ASP A 20 7.28 13.14 -4.73
N ILE A 21 7.21 12.32 -3.67
CA ILE A 21 7.76 10.96 -3.62
C ILE A 21 6.64 9.97 -3.33
N VAL A 22 6.55 8.92 -4.15
CA VAL A 22 5.61 7.81 -3.97
C VAL A 22 6.39 6.53 -3.75
N VAL A 23 5.96 5.73 -2.77
CA VAL A 23 6.53 4.40 -2.52
C VAL A 23 5.47 3.33 -2.69
N HIS A 24 5.90 2.14 -3.09
CA HIS A 24 5.05 0.96 -3.22
C HIS A 24 5.75 -0.26 -2.64
N SER A 25 5.02 -1.08 -1.89
CA SER A 25 5.31 -2.51 -1.80
C SER A 25 4.88 -3.18 -3.10
N ALA A 26 5.83 -3.41 -4.01
CA ALA A 26 5.57 -4.11 -5.26
C ALA A 26 5.19 -5.58 -5.04
N THR A 27 5.50 -6.13 -3.88
CA THR A 27 5.03 -7.43 -3.39
C THR A 27 3.52 -7.62 -3.47
N LYS A 28 2.76 -6.52 -3.33
CA LYS A 28 1.29 -6.54 -3.25
C LYS A 28 0.68 -6.48 -4.65
N TRP A 29 -0.20 -5.53 -4.95
CA TRP A 29 -0.95 -5.51 -6.21
C TRP A 29 -0.11 -5.42 -7.49
N ILE A 30 1.08 -4.81 -7.46
CA ILE A 30 1.98 -4.75 -8.63
C ILE A 30 2.36 -6.17 -9.06
N GLY A 31 2.95 -6.95 -8.15
CA GLY A 31 3.25 -8.37 -8.37
C GLY A 31 1.98 -9.23 -8.50
N GLY A 32 0.99 -9.04 -7.64
CA GLY A 32 -0.37 -9.55 -7.78
C GLY A 32 -0.59 -11.04 -7.56
N HIS A 33 0.47 -11.83 -7.46
CA HIS A 33 0.40 -13.30 -7.45
C HIS A 33 0.93 -13.96 -6.17
N GLY A 34 1.41 -13.16 -5.20
CA GLY A 34 1.92 -13.66 -3.92
C GLY A 34 3.25 -14.42 -4.01
N THR A 35 4.00 -14.24 -5.11
CA THR A 35 5.19 -15.04 -5.42
C THR A 35 6.52 -14.30 -5.27
N THR A 36 6.52 -12.97 -5.17
CA THR A 36 7.74 -12.17 -5.25
C THR A 36 7.67 -10.96 -4.34
N VAL A 37 8.72 -10.75 -3.56
CA VAL A 37 8.88 -9.56 -2.71
C VAL A 37 9.62 -8.48 -3.48
N GLY A 38 9.14 -7.24 -3.39
CA GLY A 38 9.83 -6.08 -3.96
C GLY A 38 9.27 -4.76 -3.47
N GLY A 39 10.08 -3.71 -3.64
CA GLY A 39 9.73 -2.33 -3.34
C GLY A 39 10.07 -1.42 -4.52
N VAL A 40 9.30 -0.33 -4.67
CA VAL A 40 9.52 0.68 -5.71
C VAL A 40 9.41 2.06 -5.09
N ILE A 41 10.36 2.93 -5.42
CA ILE A 41 10.33 4.36 -5.14
C ILE A 41 10.13 5.08 -6.47
N VAL A 42 9.14 5.96 -6.53
CA VAL A 42 8.83 6.80 -7.69
C VAL A 42 9.02 8.25 -7.28
N ASP A 43 9.94 8.92 -7.95
CA ASP A 43 10.22 10.35 -7.78
C ASP A 43 9.48 11.13 -8.87
N SER A 44 8.70 12.13 -8.47
CA SER A 44 7.99 13.01 -9.40
C SER A 44 8.91 13.98 -10.14
N GLY A 45 10.08 14.28 -9.59
CA GLY A 45 10.97 15.34 -10.06
C GLY A 45 10.39 16.76 -9.91
N LYS A 46 9.32 16.94 -9.12
CA LYS A 46 8.63 18.24 -8.97
C LYS A 46 9.09 19.04 -7.75
N PHE A 47 9.68 18.38 -6.75
CA PHE A 47 10.13 19.06 -5.54
C PHE A 47 11.42 19.84 -5.80
N ASP A 48 11.39 21.15 -5.51
CA ASP A 48 12.59 21.99 -5.61
C ASP A 48 13.46 21.81 -4.37
N TRP A 49 14.45 20.92 -4.46
CA TRP A 49 15.41 20.67 -3.39
C TRP A 49 16.29 21.89 -3.11
N GLY A 50 16.57 22.72 -4.12
CA GLY A 50 17.39 23.93 -4.02
C GLY A 50 16.71 25.03 -3.21
N ALA A 51 15.46 25.34 -3.54
CA ALA A 51 14.66 26.29 -2.77
C ALA A 51 14.46 25.85 -1.31
N ASN A 52 14.61 24.56 -1.03
CA ASN A 52 14.50 23.97 0.31
C ASN A 52 15.85 23.55 0.91
N ALA A 53 16.96 24.15 0.46
CA ALA A 53 18.32 23.80 0.87
C ALA A 53 18.50 23.70 2.39
N ALA A 54 17.94 24.64 3.16
CA ALA A 54 18.07 24.66 4.62
C ALA A 54 17.47 23.40 5.29
N ARG A 55 16.45 22.79 4.67
CA ARG A 55 15.80 21.56 5.17
C ARG A 55 16.48 20.30 4.65
N PHE A 56 17.11 20.37 3.48
CA PHE A 56 17.72 19.23 2.81
C PHE A 56 19.15 19.52 2.32
N PRO A 57 20.07 19.91 3.22
CA PRO A 57 21.43 20.32 2.84
C PRO A 57 22.18 19.22 2.09
N GLN A 58 21.87 17.94 2.35
CA GLN A 58 22.49 16.80 1.70
C GLN A 58 22.26 16.69 0.18
N PHE A 59 21.35 17.47 -0.39
CA PHE A 59 21.22 17.57 -1.85
C PHE A 59 22.03 18.72 -2.45
N ILE A 60 22.45 19.70 -1.65
CA ILE A 60 23.09 20.93 -2.11
C ILE A 60 24.58 20.93 -1.79
N GLU A 61 24.93 20.42 -0.61
CA GLU A 61 26.29 20.33 -0.13
C GLU A 61 27.08 19.23 -0.84
N PRO A 62 28.43 19.38 -0.95
CA PRO A 62 29.29 18.37 -1.55
C PRO A 62 29.17 17.01 -0.86
N SER A 63 28.85 15.95 -1.62
CA SER A 63 28.83 14.58 -1.10
C SER A 63 30.24 14.01 -0.96
N ALA A 64 30.61 13.64 0.26
CA ALA A 64 31.86 12.94 0.53
C ALA A 64 31.93 11.56 -0.18
N GLY A 65 30.80 10.86 -0.29
CA GLY A 65 30.69 9.55 -0.93
C GLY A 65 30.80 9.56 -2.46
N TYR A 66 30.83 10.76 -3.05
CA TYR A 66 30.95 11.04 -4.49
C TYR A 66 31.95 12.17 -4.77
N HIS A 67 33.08 12.23 -4.06
CA HIS A 67 34.20 13.15 -4.34
C HIS A 67 33.81 14.65 -4.43
N GLY A 68 32.88 15.08 -3.59
CA GLY A 68 32.41 16.47 -3.55
C GLY A 68 31.29 16.79 -4.55
N LEU A 69 30.70 15.78 -5.20
CA LEU A 69 29.56 15.97 -6.09
C LEU A 69 28.39 16.64 -5.36
N LYS A 70 27.82 17.69 -5.97
CA LYS A 70 26.61 18.36 -5.49
C LYS A 70 25.41 17.85 -6.27
N PHE A 71 24.54 17.07 -5.63
CA PHE A 71 23.45 16.35 -6.30
C PHE A 71 22.46 17.28 -7.01
N TRP A 72 22.05 18.38 -6.39
CA TRP A 72 21.10 19.33 -6.97
C TRP A 72 21.68 20.09 -8.16
N GLU A 73 22.92 20.57 -8.03
CA GLU A 73 23.63 21.24 -9.12
C GLU A 73 23.80 20.32 -10.33
N THR A 74 24.06 19.03 -10.09
CA THR A 74 24.34 18.06 -11.16
C THR A 74 23.07 17.47 -11.80
N PHE A 75 22.09 17.08 -10.99
CA PHE A 75 20.94 16.28 -11.44
C PHE A 75 19.60 17.02 -11.39
N GLY A 76 19.55 18.23 -10.81
CA GLY A 76 18.32 19.01 -10.66
C GLY A 76 17.15 18.18 -10.13
N ALA A 77 16.04 18.16 -10.86
CA ALA A 77 14.83 17.40 -10.50
C ALA A 77 15.06 15.93 -10.12
N LEU A 78 16.11 15.27 -10.65
CA LEU A 78 16.39 13.85 -10.41
C LEU A 78 17.25 13.58 -9.17
N SER A 79 17.66 14.61 -8.41
CA SER A 79 18.61 14.46 -7.31
C SER A 79 18.19 13.42 -6.28
N PHE A 80 16.90 13.34 -5.94
CA PHE A 80 16.41 12.38 -4.94
C PHE A 80 16.56 10.95 -5.43
N ILE A 81 16.00 10.59 -6.58
CA ILE A 81 16.06 9.20 -7.07
C ILE A 81 17.49 8.76 -7.41
N VAL A 82 18.32 9.67 -7.91
CA VAL A 82 19.73 9.38 -8.18
C VAL A 82 20.46 9.12 -6.87
N ARG A 83 20.36 10.02 -5.89
CA ARG A 83 21.02 9.83 -4.58
C ARG A 83 20.54 8.56 -3.87
N ALA A 84 19.25 8.27 -3.91
CA ALA A 84 18.69 7.02 -3.38
C ALA A 84 19.34 5.79 -4.01
N ARG A 85 19.61 5.81 -5.31
CA ARG A 85 20.32 4.71 -6.00
C ARG A 85 21.81 4.67 -5.66
N VAL A 86 22.49 5.79 -5.78
CA VAL A 86 23.95 5.82 -5.85
C VAL A 86 24.62 5.89 -4.47
N GLU A 87 23.94 6.39 -3.45
CA GLU A 87 24.41 6.33 -2.05
C GLU A 87 23.67 5.24 -1.28
N ILE A 88 22.35 5.34 -1.18
CA ILE A 88 21.59 4.49 -0.24
C ILE A 88 21.59 3.03 -0.69
N VAL A 89 21.18 2.74 -1.93
CA VAL A 89 21.14 1.36 -2.44
C VAL A 89 22.56 0.79 -2.62
N ARG A 90 23.52 1.62 -3.04
CA ARG A 90 24.94 1.22 -3.14
C ARG A 90 25.48 0.74 -1.79
N ASP A 91 25.25 1.49 -0.73
CA ASP A 91 25.88 1.25 0.57
C ASP A 91 25.10 0.24 1.43
N LEU A 92 23.76 0.22 1.34
CA LEU A 92 22.91 -0.71 2.11
C LEU A 92 22.59 -2.03 1.38
N GLY A 93 22.73 -2.07 0.06
CA GLY A 93 22.63 -3.32 -0.71
C GLY A 93 21.21 -3.85 -0.93
N ALA A 94 20.16 -3.05 -0.74
CA ALA A 94 18.75 -3.45 -0.94
C ALA A 94 18.37 -3.56 -2.43
N TYR A 95 19.08 -4.40 -3.18
CA TYR A 95 18.86 -4.63 -4.61
C TYR A 95 17.76 -5.65 -4.87
N LEU A 96 16.90 -5.34 -5.84
CA LEU A 96 15.95 -6.30 -6.40
C LEU A 96 16.68 -7.21 -7.39
N ASN A 97 16.60 -8.53 -7.20
CA ASN A 97 17.22 -9.48 -8.13
C ASN A 97 16.48 -9.49 -9.48
N ALA A 98 17.17 -9.86 -10.55
CA ALA A 98 16.65 -9.77 -11.92
C ALA A 98 15.41 -10.66 -12.15
N PHE A 99 15.37 -11.86 -11.56
CA PHE A 99 14.21 -12.73 -11.67
C PHE A 99 12.98 -12.15 -10.95
N ALA A 100 13.17 -11.58 -9.76
CA ALA A 100 12.10 -10.87 -9.05
C ALA A 100 11.60 -9.67 -9.86
N ALA A 101 12.49 -8.90 -10.49
CA ALA A 101 12.09 -7.82 -11.39
C ALA A 101 11.23 -8.34 -12.56
N GLN A 102 11.63 -9.43 -13.20
CA GLN A 102 10.86 -10.08 -14.26
C GLN A 102 9.47 -10.53 -13.77
N GLN A 103 9.37 -11.17 -12.59
CA GLN A 103 8.09 -11.60 -12.03
C GLN A 103 7.15 -10.42 -11.74
N LEU A 104 7.69 -9.31 -11.23
CA LEU A 104 6.90 -8.09 -10.99
C LEU A 104 6.43 -7.44 -12.31
N LEU A 105 7.24 -7.51 -13.38
CA LEU A 105 6.84 -7.04 -14.71
C LEU A 105 5.66 -7.86 -15.25
N LEU A 106 5.71 -9.19 -15.16
CA LEU A 106 4.61 -10.07 -15.55
C LEU A 106 3.32 -9.75 -14.77
N GLY A 107 3.45 -9.51 -13.46
CA GLY A 107 2.33 -9.00 -12.67
C GLY A 107 1.77 -7.70 -13.26
N THR A 108 2.64 -6.73 -13.54
CA THR A 108 2.25 -5.40 -14.03
C THR A 108 1.44 -5.44 -15.33
N GLU A 109 1.73 -6.37 -16.24
CA GLU A 109 1.00 -6.55 -17.52
C GLU A 109 -0.52 -6.73 -17.32
N THR A 110 -0.93 -7.32 -16.20
CA THR A 110 -2.35 -7.61 -15.89
C THR A 110 -2.91 -6.75 -14.77
N LEU A 111 -2.16 -5.77 -14.28
CA LEU A 111 -2.48 -4.97 -13.09
C LEU A 111 -3.87 -4.31 -13.17
N SER A 112 -4.21 -3.69 -14.30
CA SER A 112 -5.47 -2.99 -14.48
C SER A 112 -6.68 -3.91 -14.40
N LEU A 113 -6.60 -5.07 -15.05
CA LEU A 113 -7.66 -6.08 -15.08
C LEU A 113 -7.89 -6.69 -13.70
N ARG A 114 -6.79 -7.01 -13.00
CA ARG A 114 -6.85 -7.52 -11.62
C ARG A 114 -7.41 -6.47 -10.67
N ALA A 115 -6.91 -5.23 -10.72
CA ALA A 115 -7.35 -4.15 -9.85
C ALA A 115 -8.85 -3.85 -10.02
N GLU A 116 -9.35 -3.81 -11.26
CA GLU A 116 -10.78 -3.67 -11.53
C GLU A 116 -11.59 -4.79 -10.85
N ARG A 117 -11.21 -6.06 -11.07
CA ARG A 117 -11.93 -7.20 -10.48
C ARG A 117 -11.85 -7.21 -8.95
N HIS A 118 -10.70 -6.84 -8.37
CA HIS A 118 -10.57 -6.69 -6.92
C HIS A 118 -11.55 -5.66 -6.37
N ALA A 119 -11.65 -4.49 -6.99
CA ALA A 119 -12.56 -3.44 -6.52
C ALA A 119 -14.04 -3.83 -6.67
N GLN A 120 -14.39 -4.47 -7.79
CA GLN A 120 -15.76 -4.97 -8.01
C GLN A 120 -16.15 -6.02 -6.96
N ASN A 121 -15.29 -7.01 -6.73
CA ASN A 121 -15.54 -8.07 -5.75
C ASN A 121 -15.61 -7.50 -4.32
N ALA A 122 -14.71 -6.58 -3.96
CA ALA A 122 -14.70 -5.96 -2.64
C ALA A 122 -15.99 -5.15 -2.38
N LEU A 123 -16.47 -4.36 -3.35
CA LEU A 123 -17.72 -3.63 -3.20
C LEU A 123 -18.94 -4.56 -3.07
N ALA A 124 -18.96 -5.64 -3.88
CA ALA A 124 -20.03 -6.64 -3.80
C ALA A 124 -20.05 -7.33 -2.43
N LEU A 125 -18.89 -7.75 -1.93
CA LEU A 125 -18.74 -8.38 -0.62
C LEU A 125 -19.09 -7.40 0.52
N ALA A 126 -18.64 -6.15 0.46
CA ALA A 126 -18.96 -5.13 1.44
C ALA A 126 -20.48 -4.94 1.57
N ARG A 127 -21.19 -4.83 0.43
CA ARG A 127 -22.67 -4.70 0.41
C ARG A 127 -23.39 -5.96 0.89
N TYR A 128 -22.82 -7.14 0.66
CA TYR A 128 -23.37 -8.39 1.18
C TYR A 128 -23.23 -8.45 2.71
N LEU A 129 -22.05 -8.14 3.22
CA LEU A 129 -21.77 -8.11 4.67
C LEU A 129 -22.60 -7.05 5.40
N ASP A 130 -22.78 -5.87 4.80
CA ASP A 130 -23.53 -4.74 5.37
C ASP A 130 -25.02 -5.07 5.59
N LYS A 131 -25.54 -6.08 4.90
CA LYS A 131 -26.92 -6.57 5.05
C LYS A 131 -27.05 -7.78 5.97
N SER A 132 -25.94 -8.34 6.47
CA SER A 132 -25.94 -9.55 7.26
C SER A 132 -26.32 -9.28 8.71
N ASP A 133 -27.24 -10.08 9.27
CA ASP A 133 -27.60 -10.02 10.69
C ASP A 133 -26.46 -10.50 11.61
N LYS A 134 -25.43 -11.17 11.06
CA LYS A 134 -24.25 -11.66 11.81
C LYS A 134 -23.09 -10.67 11.85
N VAL A 135 -23.16 -9.58 11.09
CA VAL A 135 -22.10 -8.56 11.01
C VAL A 135 -22.53 -7.34 11.82
N SER A 136 -21.63 -6.79 12.63
CA SER A 136 -21.89 -5.60 13.46
C SER A 136 -21.63 -4.30 12.70
N TRP A 137 -20.59 -4.27 11.87
CA TRP A 137 -20.23 -3.12 11.04
C TRP A 137 -19.40 -3.56 9.84
N VAL A 138 -19.40 -2.76 8.78
CA VAL A 138 -18.51 -2.90 7.61
C VAL A 138 -17.80 -1.60 7.34
N SER A 139 -16.48 -1.66 7.14
CA SER A 139 -15.66 -0.52 6.77
C SER A 139 -15.08 -0.75 5.37
N TYR A 140 -15.67 -0.07 4.39
CA TYR A 140 -15.19 -0.04 3.02
C TYR A 140 -15.49 1.33 2.40
N PRO A 141 -14.49 2.06 1.85
CA PRO A 141 -14.69 3.42 1.34
C PRO A 141 -15.66 3.51 0.15
N GLY A 142 -16.02 2.40 -0.49
CA GLY A 142 -17.04 2.35 -1.53
C GLY A 142 -18.49 2.33 -1.03
N LEU A 143 -18.72 2.16 0.28
CA LEU A 143 -20.05 2.27 0.88
C LEU A 143 -20.40 3.74 1.16
N ALA A 144 -21.64 4.14 0.86
CA ALA A 144 -22.09 5.53 1.05
C ALA A 144 -22.09 5.96 2.53
N SER A 145 -22.24 5.00 3.45
CA SER A 145 -22.18 5.21 4.90
C SER A 145 -20.75 5.41 5.42
N HIS A 146 -19.72 5.10 4.64
CA HIS A 146 -18.34 5.18 5.11
C HIS A 146 -17.91 6.64 5.29
N PRO A 147 -17.28 7.03 6.43
CA PRO A 147 -16.93 8.44 6.71
C PRO A 147 -16.08 9.10 5.61
N SER A 148 -15.17 8.33 5.01
CA SER A 148 -14.30 8.82 3.93
C SER A 148 -14.87 8.65 2.51
N HIS A 149 -16.15 8.32 2.33
CA HIS A 149 -16.72 8.01 1.01
C HIS A 149 -16.56 9.16 0.00
N GLU A 150 -16.87 10.40 0.39
CA GLU A 150 -16.73 11.55 -0.50
C GLU A 150 -15.27 11.86 -0.85
N THR A 151 -14.36 11.73 0.12
CA THR A 151 -12.92 11.82 -0.12
C THR A 151 -12.44 10.71 -1.07
N ALA A 152 -12.94 9.49 -0.89
CA ALA A 152 -12.61 8.37 -1.75
C ALA A 152 -13.10 8.59 -3.18
N LYS A 153 -14.33 9.10 -3.40
CA LYS A 153 -14.83 9.51 -4.72
C LYS A 153 -13.99 10.62 -5.36
N LYS A 154 -13.44 11.53 -4.55
CA LYS A 154 -12.56 12.60 -5.04
C LYS A 154 -11.27 12.03 -5.62
N TYR A 155 -10.63 11.05 -4.99
CA TYR A 155 -9.30 10.58 -5.38
C TYR A 155 -9.28 9.24 -6.13
N LEU A 156 -10.13 8.28 -5.76
CA LEU A 156 -10.15 6.93 -6.31
C LEU A 156 -11.08 6.84 -7.52
N LYS A 157 -10.54 7.10 -8.72
CA LYS A 157 -11.36 7.26 -9.95
C LYS A 157 -11.75 5.96 -10.64
N ARG A 158 -11.15 4.83 -10.25
CA ARG A 158 -11.30 3.53 -10.93
C ARG A 158 -11.71 2.41 -9.97
N GLY A 159 -12.50 2.74 -8.95
CA GLY A 159 -12.93 1.82 -7.88
C GLY A 159 -12.24 2.11 -6.55
N PHE A 160 -12.73 1.48 -5.47
CA PHE A 160 -12.41 1.84 -4.08
C PHE A 160 -11.38 0.90 -3.43
N GLY A 161 -10.54 0.24 -4.23
CA GLY A 161 -9.54 -0.72 -3.75
C GLY A 161 -10.13 -2.09 -3.41
N GLY A 162 -9.23 -3.04 -3.11
CA GLY A 162 -9.56 -4.45 -2.89
C GLY A 162 -9.56 -4.91 -1.43
N VAL A 163 -9.59 -3.98 -0.46
CA VAL A 163 -9.54 -4.29 0.98
C VAL A 163 -10.74 -3.67 1.68
N LEU A 164 -11.35 -4.44 2.57
CA LEU A 164 -12.40 -4.03 3.50
C LEU A 164 -12.12 -4.65 4.86
N SER A 165 -12.70 -4.09 5.91
CA SER A 165 -12.80 -4.73 7.23
C SER A 165 -14.25 -4.81 7.67
N PHE A 166 -14.56 -5.74 8.58
CA PHE A 166 -15.89 -5.89 9.14
C PHE A 166 -15.81 -6.50 10.54
N GLY A 167 -16.78 -6.16 11.38
CA GLY A 167 -16.92 -6.73 12.72
C GLY A 167 -17.92 -7.88 12.73
N VAL A 168 -17.61 -8.96 13.44
CA VAL A 168 -18.51 -10.11 13.63
C VAL A 168 -19.28 -9.93 14.95
N LYS A 169 -20.58 -10.19 14.96
CA LYS A 169 -21.35 -10.22 16.21
C LYS A 169 -20.92 -11.43 17.04
N GLY A 170 -20.64 -11.21 18.33
CA GLY A 170 -20.08 -12.23 19.22
C GLY A 170 -18.60 -12.06 19.53
N GLY A 171 -17.97 -11.00 18.99
CA GLY A 171 -16.62 -10.56 19.35
C GLY A 171 -15.52 -11.53 18.91
N VAL A 172 -14.35 -11.38 19.53
CA VAL A 172 -13.09 -12.09 19.25
C VAL A 172 -13.26 -13.58 18.97
N ALA A 173 -14.01 -14.31 19.81
CA ALA A 173 -14.15 -15.75 19.68
C ALA A 173 -14.93 -16.16 18.42
N GLU A 174 -15.99 -15.44 18.07
CA GLU A 174 -16.74 -15.67 16.84
C GLU A 174 -15.98 -15.16 15.61
N GLY A 175 -15.25 -14.05 15.74
CA GLY A 175 -14.35 -13.54 14.70
C GLY A 175 -13.28 -14.56 14.31
N ALA A 176 -12.63 -15.18 15.29
CA ALA A 176 -11.65 -16.24 15.07
C ALA A 176 -12.27 -17.46 14.34
N LYS A 177 -13.45 -17.92 14.80
CA LYS A 177 -14.17 -19.03 14.15
C LYS A 177 -14.48 -18.75 12.68
N VAL A 178 -14.84 -17.52 12.32
CA VAL A 178 -15.09 -17.17 10.91
C VAL A 178 -13.85 -17.43 10.07
N VAL A 179 -12.67 -16.98 10.53
CA VAL A 179 -11.41 -17.17 9.80
C VAL A 179 -11.01 -18.65 9.74
N ASP A 180 -11.15 -19.39 10.84
CA ASP A 180 -10.80 -20.82 10.93
C ASP A 180 -11.69 -21.72 10.05
N ASN A 181 -12.92 -21.27 9.75
CA ASN A 181 -13.87 -22.05 8.96
C ASN A 181 -13.82 -21.77 7.46
N PHE A 182 -13.01 -20.83 6.99
CA PHE A 182 -12.86 -20.59 5.55
C PHE A 182 -12.31 -21.83 4.83
N LYS A 183 -12.94 -22.18 3.70
CA LYS A 183 -12.49 -23.28 2.82
C LYS A 183 -11.80 -22.78 1.54
N LEU A 184 -12.20 -21.60 1.08
CA LEU A 184 -11.63 -20.95 -0.11
C LEU A 184 -10.70 -19.79 0.24
N ILE A 185 -11.03 -19.03 1.29
CA ILE A 185 -10.27 -17.85 1.72
C ILE A 185 -9.08 -18.33 2.54
N SER A 186 -7.90 -17.84 2.22
CA SER A 186 -6.68 -18.23 2.93
C SER A 186 -6.45 -17.32 4.15
N ASN A 187 -6.13 -17.93 5.30
CA ASN A 187 -5.76 -17.21 6.52
C ASN A 187 -4.26 -16.83 6.48
N LEU A 188 -3.94 -15.59 6.09
CA LEU A 188 -2.56 -15.07 6.12
C LEU A 188 -2.51 -13.54 6.13
N ALA A 189 -1.40 -12.99 6.61
CA ALA A 189 -1.18 -11.56 6.80
C ALA A 189 -0.85 -10.75 5.52
N ASN A 190 -0.84 -11.37 4.34
CA ASN A 190 -0.59 -10.67 3.08
C ASN A 190 -1.86 -9.96 2.56
N VAL A 191 -1.70 -9.01 1.62
CA VAL A 191 -2.78 -8.39 0.85
C VAL A 191 -2.39 -8.29 -0.63
N GLY A 192 -3.36 -8.12 -1.53
CA GLY A 192 -3.11 -7.86 -2.94
C GLY A 192 -2.62 -9.06 -3.78
N ASP A 193 -2.79 -10.28 -3.29
CA ASP A 193 -2.72 -11.50 -4.11
C ASP A 193 -4.04 -11.67 -4.90
N ALA A 194 -4.02 -12.46 -5.95
CA ALA A 194 -5.19 -12.86 -6.74
C ALA A 194 -6.17 -13.73 -5.95
N LYS A 195 -5.72 -14.43 -4.91
CA LYS A 195 -6.57 -15.24 -4.02
C LYS A 195 -7.16 -14.35 -2.93
N THR A 196 -8.37 -14.66 -2.48
CA THR A 196 -8.98 -13.94 -1.36
C THR A 196 -8.30 -14.34 -0.07
N LEU A 197 -7.88 -13.34 0.69
CA LEU A 197 -7.18 -13.48 1.97
C LEU A 197 -8.02 -12.87 3.08
N ALA A 198 -7.96 -13.45 4.27
CA ALA A 198 -8.53 -12.87 5.47
C ALA A 198 -7.59 -13.08 6.64
N ILE A 199 -7.69 -12.20 7.62
CA ILE A 199 -6.95 -12.30 8.88
C ILE A 199 -7.78 -11.68 10.00
N HIS A 200 -7.66 -12.21 11.21
CA HIS A 200 -8.27 -11.66 12.41
C HIS A 200 -7.21 -10.87 13.21
N PRO A 201 -7.12 -9.53 13.05
CA PRO A 201 -5.95 -8.78 13.49
C PRO A 201 -5.73 -8.79 15.01
N TRP A 202 -6.82 -8.81 15.79
CA TRP A 202 -6.80 -8.81 17.26
C TRP A 202 -6.00 -9.97 17.85
N SER A 203 -6.14 -11.16 17.26
CA SER A 203 -5.50 -12.40 17.73
C SER A 203 -4.30 -12.82 16.87
N THR A 204 -3.82 -11.96 15.98
CA THR A 204 -2.70 -12.28 15.08
C THR A 204 -1.75 -11.08 14.90
N THR A 205 -1.94 -10.24 13.88
CA THR A 205 -0.95 -9.19 13.53
C THR A 205 -0.78 -8.12 14.60
N HIS A 206 -1.78 -7.91 15.45
CA HIS A 206 -1.72 -6.96 16.57
C HIS A 206 -1.65 -7.67 17.92
N GLU A 207 -1.37 -8.98 17.96
CA GLU A 207 -1.24 -9.75 19.21
C GLU A 207 -0.20 -9.16 20.16
N GLN A 208 0.87 -8.54 19.60
CA GLN A 208 1.94 -7.92 20.37
C GLN A 208 1.58 -6.56 20.97
N LEU A 209 0.47 -5.95 20.55
CA LEU A 209 0.00 -4.68 21.10
C LEU A 209 -0.82 -4.91 22.38
N SER A 210 -0.76 -3.95 23.29
CA SER A 210 -1.75 -3.87 24.36
C SER A 210 -3.16 -3.64 23.80
N ASP A 211 -4.19 -3.98 24.56
CA ASP A 211 -5.58 -3.82 24.10
C ASP A 211 -5.96 -2.34 23.86
N GLU A 212 -5.33 -1.41 24.61
CA GLU A 212 -5.43 0.03 24.37
C GLU A 212 -4.81 0.42 23.03
N GLU A 213 -3.61 -0.07 22.71
CA GLU A 213 -2.95 0.20 21.43
C GLU A 213 -3.72 -0.41 20.24
N LYS A 214 -4.29 -1.61 20.40
CA LYS A 214 -5.18 -2.22 19.40
C LYS A 214 -6.37 -1.29 19.12
N THR A 215 -7.05 -0.85 20.17
CA THR A 215 -8.22 0.04 20.06
C THR A 215 -7.84 1.37 19.41
N ASN A 216 -6.73 1.98 19.84
CA ASN A 216 -6.22 3.24 19.28
C ASN A 216 -5.81 3.11 17.81
N SER A 217 -5.40 1.93 17.35
CA SER A 217 -5.13 1.63 15.95
C SER A 217 -6.39 1.34 15.11
N GLY A 218 -7.58 1.34 15.74
CA GLY A 218 -8.86 1.06 15.11
C GLY A 218 -9.20 -0.43 14.99
N VAL A 219 -8.48 -1.30 15.71
CA VAL A 219 -8.77 -2.74 15.80
C VAL A 219 -9.64 -2.98 17.03
N THR A 220 -10.89 -3.40 16.81
CA THR A 220 -11.84 -3.71 17.87
C THR A 220 -11.95 -5.22 18.10
N GLU A 221 -12.43 -5.58 19.29
CA GLU A 221 -12.88 -6.94 19.64
C GLU A 221 -14.04 -7.44 18.78
#